data_AF-A0A815ELJ2-F1
#
_entry.id   AF-A0A815ELJ2-F1
#
_cell.length_a   1.000
_cell.length_b   1.000
_cell.length_c   1.000
_cell.angle_alpha   90.00
_cell.angle_beta   90.00
_cell.angle_gamma   90.00
#
_symmetry.space_group_name_H-M   'P 1'
#
loop_
_entity.id
_entity.type
_entity.pdbx_description
1 polymer ?
#
loop_
_entity_poly.entity_id
_entity_poly.type
_entity_poly.pdbx_seq_one_letter_code
_entity_poly.pdbx_strand_id
1 'polypeptide(L)'
;MTLEEKCNSTAGVPSPCAGYVPPVPRLGFNGMCLQDAPSGVGDGVGFVTSFPGGIHTAAMWDKDLMFKRASIIGQEFREKGVNIALGPMINIDRNALHGRNWEGFGSDPYLSGMNAYQYVLGLQEQGVVATPKHYIGNEQETNRLSDSYSANIDDKTVHEIYLWPFADAVYAGAGSVMCSYNRVNQTHACQNNKTLNGLLKNELAYRGNVMSDWGATHAGVESALGGLDIEMPGGSGFMGYALLAKVHDGSLSEARVNDMVTRIFAPYFLLEQDQSFPKLDWNRDVTHDHYKVNRELARAGMILLKNLRNTLPLNASMDRLLTIFGAAATQYDGGLNPGGGPTGQGYDGAIYQGGGSGKKDMI
;
A
#
# COMPACT_ATOMS: atom_id res chain seq x y z
N MET A 1 -6.56 -25.59 11.77
CA MET A 1 -5.64 -24.97 12.73
C MET A 1 -6.18 -25.19 14.14
N THR A 2 -5.32 -25.38 15.13
CA THR A 2 -5.69 -25.31 16.56
C THR A 2 -6.06 -23.87 16.94
N LEU A 3 -6.72 -23.64 18.07
CA LEU A 3 -7.04 -22.28 18.51
C LEU A 3 -5.77 -21.43 18.68
N GLU A 4 -4.71 -22.02 19.23
CA GLU A 4 -3.41 -21.36 19.38
C GLU A 4 -2.81 -20.93 18.03
N GLU A 5 -2.80 -21.83 17.04
CA GLU A 5 -2.34 -21.51 15.67
C GLU A 5 -3.19 -20.40 15.04
N LYS A 6 -4.52 -20.44 15.22
CA LYS A 6 -5.45 -19.43 14.71
C LYS A 6 -5.15 -18.06 15.32
N CYS A 7 -5.07 -17.98 16.64
CA CYS A 7 -4.75 -16.76 17.36
C CYS A 7 -3.39 -16.21 16.91
N ASN A 8 -2.36 -17.04 16.84
CA ASN A 8 -1.02 -16.62 16.41
C ASN A 8 -1.03 -15.98 15.01
N SER A 9 -1.80 -16.51 14.05
CA SER A 9 -1.90 -15.93 12.71
C SER A 9 -2.56 -14.54 12.64
N THR A 10 -3.15 -14.03 13.73
CA THR A 10 -3.77 -12.69 13.80
C THR A 10 -2.81 -11.57 14.20
N ALA A 11 -1.51 -11.87 14.37
CA ALA A 11 -0.48 -10.87 14.58
C ALA A 11 0.77 -11.19 13.78
N GLY A 12 1.43 -10.14 13.30
CA GLY A 12 2.72 -10.25 12.65
C GLY A 12 3.81 -10.76 13.58
N VAL A 13 4.88 -11.28 12.98
CA VAL A 13 6.11 -11.67 13.69
C VAL A 13 7.34 -11.08 13.02
N PRO A 14 8.47 -10.91 13.74
CA PRO A 14 9.71 -10.44 13.14
C PRO A 14 10.14 -11.27 11.94
N SER A 15 10.55 -10.60 10.85
CA SER A 15 11.02 -11.25 9.63
C SER A 15 11.92 -10.33 8.80
N PRO A 16 12.54 -10.84 7.72
CA PRO A 16 13.23 -10.00 6.72
C PRO A 16 12.30 -9.17 5.83
N CYS A 17 10.97 -9.37 5.89
CA CYS A 17 9.96 -8.55 5.23
C CYS A 17 9.46 -7.46 6.20
N ALA A 18 8.81 -6.41 5.67
CA ALA A 18 8.21 -5.34 6.46
C ALA A 18 7.24 -5.89 7.52
N GLY A 19 6.46 -6.91 7.15
CA GLY A 19 5.60 -7.67 8.04
C GLY A 19 5.53 -9.14 7.63
N TYR A 20 5.06 -9.99 8.55
CA TYR A 20 5.05 -11.43 8.31
C TYR A 20 3.92 -12.14 9.03
N VAL A 21 3.08 -12.86 8.29
CA VAL A 21 2.15 -13.81 8.91
C VAL A 21 2.95 -15.04 9.33
N PRO A 22 2.87 -15.48 10.61
CA PRO A 22 3.71 -16.55 11.11
C PRO A 22 3.46 -17.90 10.41
N PRO A 23 4.49 -18.75 10.30
CA PRO A 23 4.33 -20.09 9.73
C PRO A 23 3.46 -20.98 10.63
N VAL A 24 2.88 -22.01 10.04
CA VAL A 24 2.21 -23.10 10.76
C VAL A 24 2.84 -24.43 10.31
N PRO A 25 4.00 -24.80 10.88
CA PRO A 25 4.80 -25.93 10.37
C PRO A 25 4.07 -27.26 10.36
N ARG A 26 3.19 -27.50 11.34
CA ARG A 26 2.35 -28.71 11.41
C ARG A 26 1.45 -28.89 10.19
N LEU A 27 1.10 -27.80 9.51
CA LEU A 27 0.29 -27.79 8.29
C LEU A 27 1.12 -27.56 7.03
N GLY A 28 2.46 -27.47 7.12
CA GLY A 28 3.33 -27.18 5.98
C GLY A 28 3.23 -25.75 5.45
N PHE A 29 2.57 -24.83 6.17
CA PHE A 29 2.48 -23.43 5.79
C PHE A 29 3.71 -22.67 6.28
N ASN A 30 4.44 -22.04 5.35
CA ASN A 30 5.71 -21.39 5.64
C ASN A 30 5.61 -19.92 6.07
N GLY A 31 4.40 -19.35 6.14
CA GLY A 31 4.18 -17.93 6.41
C GLY A 31 3.88 -17.13 5.15
N MET A 32 3.54 -15.85 5.31
CA MET A 32 3.35 -14.91 4.21
C MET A 32 4.16 -13.64 4.45
N CYS A 33 4.95 -13.25 3.45
CA CYS A 33 5.72 -12.02 3.43
C CYS A 33 4.84 -10.84 3.01
N LEU A 34 4.82 -9.78 3.82
CA LEU A 34 4.22 -8.48 3.51
C LEU A 34 5.33 -7.48 3.23
N GLN A 35 5.28 -6.77 2.10
CA GLN A 35 6.33 -5.84 1.72
C GLN A 35 5.78 -4.56 1.08
N ASP A 36 6.35 -3.42 1.45
CA ASP A 36 6.17 -2.16 0.72
C ASP A 36 6.78 -2.23 -0.68
N ALA A 37 6.44 -1.39 -1.65
CA ALA A 37 5.64 -0.18 -1.58
C ALA A 37 4.65 -0.07 -2.76
N PRO A 38 3.77 0.96 -2.81
CA PRO A 38 2.91 1.27 -3.96
C PRO A 38 3.65 1.63 -5.27
N SER A 39 4.96 1.87 -5.21
CA SER A 39 5.80 2.30 -6.35
C SER A 39 6.86 1.28 -6.78
N GLY A 40 6.73 0.04 -6.33
CA GLY A 40 7.69 -1.06 -6.54
C GLY A 40 8.09 -1.72 -5.23
N VAL A 41 8.85 -2.80 -5.28
CA VAL A 41 9.36 -3.49 -4.07
C VAL A 41 10.30 -2.55 -3.31
N GLY A 42 9.94 -2.18 -2.08
CA GLY A 42 10.56 -1.15 -1.27
C GLY A 42 11.50 -1.66 -0.17
N ASP A 43 11.69 -0.85 0.88
CA ASP A 43 12.48 -1.14 2.08
C ASP A 43 13.94 -1.57 1.83
N GLY A 44 14.69 -0.80 1.05
CA GLY A 44 16.11 -1.09 0.82
C GLY A 44 16.38 -2.31 -0.06
N VAL A 45 15.39 -2.87 -0.74
CA VAL A 45 15.59 -4.02 -1.63
C VAL A 45 16.24 -3.56 -2.95
N GLY A 46 17.33 -4.23 -3.33
CA GLY A 46 18.05 -4.02 -4.59
C GLY A 46 17.53 -4.86 -5.76
N PHE A 47 18.04 -4.59 -6.96
CA PHE A 47 17.72 -5.31 -8.20
C PHE A 47 16.23 -5.40 -8.54
N VAL A 48 15.55 -4.25 -8.43
CA VAL A 48 14.11 -4.04 -8.66
C VAL A 48 13.94 -2.75 -9.48
N THR A 49 12.76 -2.45 -10.01
CA THR A 49 12.51 -1.21 -10.77
C THR A 49 11.87 -0.14 -9.89
N SER A 50 12.24 1.13 -10.11
CA SER A 50 11.60 2.28 -9.45
C SER A 50 10.57 2.89 -10.38
N PHE A 51 9.28 2.77 -10.06
CA PHE A 51 8.19 3.27 -10.89
C PHE A 51 7.77 4.68 -10.48
N PRO A 52 7.19 5.49 -11.41
CA PRO A 52 6.55 6.74 -11.06
C PRO A 52 5.57 6.59 -9.91
N GLY A 53 5.51 7.62 -9.05
CA GLY A 53 4.52 7.70 -7.96
C GLY A 53 3.09 7.63 -8.48
N GLY A 54 2.14 7.44 -7.56
CA GLY A 54 0.72 7.38 -7.89
C GLY A 54 0.26 8.65 -8.61
N ILE A 55 0.73 9.83 -8.18
CA ILE A 55 0.25 11.10 -8.74
C ILE A 55 0.65 11.27 -10.22
N HIS A 56 1.84 10.78 -10.59
CA HIS A 56 2.29 10.76 -11.98
C HIS A 56 1.52 9.72 -12.79
N THR A 57 1.17 8.60 -12.16
CA THR A 57 0.35 7.54 -12.78
C THR A 57 -1.05 8.06 -13.09
N ALA A 58 -1.66 8.79 -12.15
CA ALA A 58 -2.96 9.40 -12.34
C ALA A 58 -2.96 10.45 -13.46
N ALA A 59 -1.88 11.23 -13.58
CA ALA A 59 -1.69 12.23 -14.62
C ALA A 59 -1.72 11.67 -16.06
N MET A 60 -1.54 10.36 -16.24
CA MET A 60 -1.60 9.71 -17.54
C MET A 60 -3.02 9.62 -18.10
N TRP A 61 -4.05 9.52 -17.24
CA TRP A 61 -5.45 9.26 -17.64
C TRP A 61 -5.62 8.05 -18.58
N ASP A 62 -4.77 7.04 -18.43
CA ASP A 62 -4.70 5.87 -19.30
C ASP A 62 -4.79 4.57 -18.47
N LYS A 63 -5.91 3.87 -18.62
CA LYS A 63 -6.20 2.64 -17.86
C LYS A 63 -5.25 1.50 -18.19
N ASP A 64 -4.83 1.40 -19.45
CA ASP A 64 -3.95 0.33 -19.91
C ASP A 64 -2.55 0.53 -19.35
N LEU A 65 -2.06 1.78 -19.31
CA LEU A 65 -0.79 2.10 -18.65
C LEU A 65 -0.85 1.95 -17.13
N MET A 66 -1.97 2.28 -16.48
CA MET A 66 -2.18 2.02 -15.05
C MET A 66 -2.07 0.52 -14.72
N PHE A 67 -2.79 -0.30 -15.49
CA PHE A 67 -2.76 -1.76 -15.35
C PHE A 67 -1.37 -2.32 -15.61
N LYS A 68 -0.74 -1.93 -16.72
CA LYS A 68 0.60 -2.38 -17.12
C LYS A 68 1.64 -2.05 -16.05
N ARG A 69 1.60 -0.85 -15.47
CA ARG A 69 2.45 -0.48 -14.33
C ARG A 69 2.26 -1.45 -13.16
N ALA A 70 1.01 -1.70 -12.76
CA ALA A 70 0.71 -2.54 -11.61
C ALA A 70 1.04 -4.02 -11.84
N SER A 71 0.81 -4.54 -13.05
CA SER A 71 1.18 -5.90 -13.43
C SER A 71 2.69 -6.12 -13.32
N ILE A 72 3.51 -5.15 -13.75
CA ILE A 72 4.96 -5.28 -13.62
C ILE A 72 5.40 -5.19 -12.16
N ILE A 73 4.83 -4.27 -11.38
CA ILE A 73 5.08 -4.20 -9.94
C ILE A 73 4.75 -5.54 -9.26
N GLY A 74 3.62 -6.15 -9.62
CA GLY A 74 3.20 -7.46 -9.09
C GLY A 74 4.13 -8.59 -9.50
N GLN A 75 4.65 -8.54 -10.72
CA GLN A 75 5.64 -9.50 -11.20
C GLN A 75 6.90 -9.42 -10.34
N GLU A 76 7.42 -8.22 -10.09
CA GLU A 76 8.61 -8.04 -9.24
C GLU A 76 8.37 -8.52 -7.80
N PHE A 77 7.21 -8.22 -7.21
CA PHE A 77 6.84 -8.75 -5.89
C PHE A 77 6.80 -10.29 -5.88
N ARG A 78 6.13 -10.90 -6.86
CA ARG A 78 6.01 -12.36 -6.97
C ARG A 78 7.39 -13.00 -7.12
N GLU A 79 8.22 -12.47 -8.01
CA GLU A 79 9.56 -13.00 -8.27
C GLU A 79 10.49 -12.87 -7.06
N LYS A 80 10.33 -11.83 -6.24
CA LYS A 80 11.02 -11.71 -4.94
C LYS A 80 10.49 -12.67 -3.88
N GLY A 81 9.34 -13.31 -4.09
CA GLY A 81 8.68 -14.20 -3.14
C GLY A 81 7.81 -13.48 -2.10
N VAL A 82 7.32 -12.28 -2.42
CA VAL A 82 6.40 -11.50 -1.57
C VAL A 82 4.96 -11.94 -1.82
N ASN A 83 4.24 -12.27 -0.75
CA ASN A 83 2.85 -12.73 -0.81
C ASN A 83 1.85 -11.57 -0.89
N ILE A 84 2.10 -10.51 -0.13
CA ILE A 84 1.19 -9.38 0.05
C ILE A 84 1.97 -8.08 -0.18
N ALA A 85 1.58 -7.34 -1.21
CA ALA A 85 2.13 -6.03 -1.50
C ALA A 85 1.34 -4.95 -0.75
N LEU A 86 2.04 -4.04 -0.07
CA LEU A 86 1.43 -2.97 0.73
C LEU A 86 1.09 -1.76 -0.14
N GLY A 87 0.19 -1.96 -1.10
CA GLY A 87 -0.32 -0.91 -1.98
C GLY A 87 -1.54 -1.35 -2.77
N PRO A 88 -2.26 -0.41 -3.38
CA PRO A 88 -1.86 0.99 -3.60
C PRO A 88 -2.23 1.92 -2.43
N MET A 89 -1.63 3.10 -2.37
CA MET A 89 -2.14 4.20 -1.53
C MET A 89 -3.23 4.95 -2.33
N ILE A 90 -4.43 5.06 -1.76
CA ILE A 90 -5.63 5.60 -2.44
C ILE A 90 -6.37 6.63 -1.58
N ASN A 91 -5.66 7.23 -0.62
CA ASN A 91 -6.15 8.39 0.11
C ASN A 91 -6.35 9.58 -0.85
N ILE A 92 -7.26 10.48 -0.49
CA ILE A 92 -7.65 11.61 -1.35
C ILE A 92 -6.82 12.82 -0.98
N ASP A 93 -6.18 13.48 -1.95
CA ASP A 93 -5.35 14.68 -1.73
C ASP A 93 -6.15 15.90 -1.21
N ARG A 94 -6.65 15.83 0.03
CA ARG A 94 -7.48 16.83 0.69
C ARG A 94 -6.66 18.06 1.05
N ASN A 95 -5.43 17.84 1.48
CA ASN A 95 -4.49 18.88 1.85
C ASN A 95 -3.29 18.81 0.90
N ALA A 96 -3.05 19.88 0.13
CA ALA A 96 -1.92 19.93 -0.81
C ALA A 96 -0.54 19.79 -0.15
N LEU A 97 -0.44 20.02 1.17
CA LEU A 97 0.80 19.87 1.94
C LEU A 97 0.95 18.48 2.59
N HIS A 98 0.02 17.57 2.37
CA HIS A 98 0.14 16.21 2.88
C HIS A 98 1.34 15.51 2.23
N GLY A 99 2.32 15.13 3.05
CA GLY A 99 3.62 14.63 2.59
C GLY A 99 3.59 13.34 1.77
N ARG A 100 2.45 12.63 1.74
CA ARG A 100 2.28 11.36 1.02
C ARG A 100 1.32 11.41 -0.15
N ASN A 101 0.79 12.58 -0.52
CA ASN A 101 -0.09 12.72 -1.71
C ASN A 101 0.54 12.13 -2.99
N TRP A 102 1.87 12.21 -3.12
CA TRP A 102 2.60 11.66 -4.27
C TRP A 102 2.45 10.14 -4.43
N GLU A 103 2.17 9.41 -3.35
CA GLU A 103 1.90 7.96 -3.37
C GLU A 103 0.50 7.65 -3.91
N GLY A 104 -0.45 8.55 -3.67
CA GLY A 104 -1.86 8.48 -4.09
C GLY A 104 -2.08 9.05 -5.48
N PHE A 105 -3.34 9.19 -5.88
CA PHE A 105 -3.72 9.45 -7.29
C PHE A 105 -4.39 10.81 -7.51
N GLY A 106 -4.32 11.71 -6.54
CA GLY A 106 -4.92 13.04 -6.62
C GLY A 106 -6.17 13.20 -5.76
N SER A 107 -6.91 14.29 -6.02
CA SER A 107 -8.04 14.73 -5.19
C SER A 107 -9.42 14.28 -5.70
N ASP A 108 -9.48 13.55 -6.81
CA ASP A 108 -10.74 13.11 -7.41
C ASP A 108 -11.02 11.63 -7.09
N PRO A 109 -12.20 11.30 -6.49
CA PRO A 109 -12.52 9.94 -6.10
C PRO A 109 -12.65 8.97 -7.28
N TYR A 110 -13.13 9.43 -8.44
CA TYR A 110 -13.30 8.58 -9.61
C TYR A 110 -11.96 8.21 -10.24
N LEU A 111 -11.06 9.18 -10.40
CA LEU A 111 -9.70 8.93 -10.91
C LEU A 111 -8.92 8.04 -9.94
N SER A 112 -9.00 8.31 -8.63
CA SER A 112 -8.37 7.47 -7.61
C SER A 112 -8.94 6.05 -7.60
N GLY A 113 -10.26 5.89 -7.75
CA GLY A 113 -10.91 4.58 -7.83
C GLY A 113 -10.53 3.80 -9.09
N MET A 114 -10.43 4.45 -10.25
CA MET A 114 -9.97 3.80 -11.48
C MET A 114 -8.52 3.32 -11.36
N ASN A 115 -7.64 4.12 -10.76
CA ASN A 115 -6.26 3.69 -10.49
C ASN A 115 -6.23 2.53 -9.50
N ALA A 116 -7.04 2.57 -8.44
CA ALA A 116 -7.15 1.50 -7.46
C ALA A 116 -7.59 0.18 -8.12
N TYR A 117 -8.61 0.24 -8.97
CA TYR A 117 -9.12 -0.89 -9.73
C TYR A 117 -8.03 -1.54 -10.59
N GLN A 118 -7.37 -0.74 -11.43
CA GLN A 118 -6.30 -1.25 -12.32
C GLN A 118 -5.10 -1.78 -11.54
N TYR A 119 -4.78 -1.15 -10.40
CA TYR A 119 -3.67 -1.59 -9.57
C TYR A 119 -3.94 -2.95 -8.92
N VAL A 120 -5.14 -3.13 -8.35
CA VAL A 120 -5.56 -4.40 -7.74
C VAL A 120 -5.58 -5.51 -8.78
N LEU A 121 -6.16 -5.27 -9.96
CA LEU A 121 -6.14 -6.26 -11.04
C LEU A 121 -4.72 -6.65 -11.44
N GLY A 122 -3.86 -5.67 -11.73
CA GLY A 122 -2.49 -5.94 -12.18
C GLY A 122 -1.68 -6.75 -11.17
N LEU A 123 -1.75 -6.41 -9.87
CA LEU A 123 -1.06 -7.19 -8.83
C LEU A 123 -1.58 -8.63 -8.72
N GLN A 124 -2.90 -8.78 -8.67
CA GLN A 124 -3.51 -10.07 -8.38
C GLN A 124 -3.45 -11.03 -9.56
N GLU A 125 -3.35 -10.53 -10.80
CA GLU A 125 -3.03 -11.38 -11.96
C GLU A 125 -1.62 -12.01 -11.87
N GLN A 126 -0.71 -11.39 -11.12
CA GLN A 126 0.60 -11.97 -10.81
C GLN A 126 0.56 -12.85 -9.54
N GLY A 127 -0.63 -13.11 -8.99
CA GLY A 127 -0.85 -13.89 -7.78
C GLY A 127 -0.31 -13.24 -6.51
N VAL A 128 -0.14 -11.91 -6.49
CA VAL A 128 0.26 -11.14 -5.29
C VAL A 128 -0.96 -10.43 -4.72
N VAL A 129 -1.17 -10.53 -3.40
CA VAL A 129 -2.30 -9.87 -2.74
C VAL A 129 -2.07 -8.36 -2.72
N ALA A 130 -3.02 -7.61 -3.28
CA ALA A 130 -3.05 -6.14 -3.18
C ALA A 130 -3.63 -5.70 -1.82
N THR A 131 -3.13 -4.56 -1.32
CA THR A 131 -3.54 -3.95 -0.05
C THR A 131 -3.83 -2.46 -0.23
N PRO A 132 -5.03 -2.05 -0.68
CA PRO A 132 -5.43 -0.65 -0.73
C PRO A 132 -5.32 -0.02 0.67
N LYS A 133 -4.65 1.13 0.74
CA LYS A 133 -4.30 1.82 1.98
C LYS A 133 -4.45 3.35 1.85
N HIS A 134 -4.64 4.11 2.92
CA HIS A 134 -4.88 3.69 4.30
C HIS A 134 -6.34 3.98 4.65
N TYR A 135 -7.06 2.97 5.12
CA TYR A 135 -8.49 3.00 5.37
C TYR A 135 -8.80 3.51 6.80
N ILE A 136 -9.33 4.70 7.03
CA ILE A 136 -9.73 5.72 6.04
C ILE A 136 -9.56 7.12 6.64
N GLY A 137 -9.50 8.13 5.77
CA GLY A 137 -9.36 9.53 6.18
C GLY A 137 -7.94 9.90 6.62
N ASN A 138 -6.93 9.18 6.16
CA ASN A 138 -5.52 9.45 6.44
C ASN A 138 -4.98 10.57 5.52
N GLU A 139 -5.42 11.80 5.76
CA GLU A 139 -5.21 12.93 4.83
C GLU A 139 -4.17 13.96 5.30
N GLN A 140 -3.38 13.62 6.33
CA GLN A 140 -2.24 14.40 6.78
C GLN A 140 -1.25 13.55 7.61
N GLU A 141 0.03 13.92 7.54
CA GLU A 141 1.10 13.26 8.31
C GLU A 141 1.19 13.78 9.74
N THR A 142 0.98 15.09 9.93
CA THR A 142 1.10 15.76 11.23
C THR A 142 0.12 15.14 12.22
N ASN A 143 0.66 14.71 13.36
CA ASN A 143 -0.08 14.05 14.46
C ASN A 143 -0.80 12.76 14.05
N ARG A 144 -0.26 11.99 13.09
CA ARG A 144 -0.86 10.68 12.76
C ARG A 144 -0.58 9.59 13.81
N LEU A 145 0.58 9.61 14.49
CA LEU A 145 1.05 8.53 15.39
C LEU A 145 0.75 8.75 16.89
N SER A 146 1.08 9.91 17.46
CA SER A 146 1.01 10.19 18.91
C SER A 146 -0.15 11.14 19.23
N ASP A 147 -1.12 10.70 20.04
CA ASP A 147 -2.45 11.32 20.20
C ASP A 147 -3.07 11.64 18.83
N SER A 148 -3.25 10.58 18.04
CA SER A 148 -3.59 10.66 16.63
C SER A 148 -4.77 11.61 16.38
N TYR A 149 -4.64 12.50 15.40
CA TYR A 149 -5.75 13.37 15.02
C TYR A 149 -7.00 12.56 14.67
N SER A 150 -8.18 13.17 14.81
CA SER A 150 -9.44 12.57 14.39
C SER A 150 -9.94 13.24 13.12
N ALA A 151 -10.00 12.47 12.03
CA ALA A 151 -10.75 12.84 10.83
C ALA A 151 -12.25 12.73 11.16
N ASN A 152 -12.90 13.88 11.35
CA ASN A 152 -14.34 13.91 11.59
C ASN A 152 -15.07 14.11 10.26
N ILE A 153 -15.70 13.05 9.76
CA ILE A 153 -16.25 12.97 8.41
C ILE A 153 -17.73 12.64 8.51
N ASP A 154 -18.58 13.45 7.87
CA ASP A 154 -20.00 13.17 7.76
C ASP A 154 -20.27 12.02 6.78
N ASP A 155 -21.49 11.49 6.84
CA ASP A 155 -21.87 10.29 6.11
C ASP A 155 -21.84 10.50 4.58
N LYS A 156 -22.35 11.62 4.08
CA LYS A 156 -22.35 11.91 2.64
C LYS A 156 -20.91 12.02 2.12
N THR A 157 -20.06 12.75 2.84
CA THR A 157 -18.67 12.96 2.46
C THR A 157 -17.87 11.66 2.48
N VAL A 158 -18.07 10.78 3.46
CA VAL A 158 -17.35 9.49 3.46
C VAL A 158 -17.74 8.64 2.26
N HIS A 159 -19.01 8.56 1.88
CA HIS A 159 -19.45 7.74 0.73
C HIS A 159 -19.03 8.34 -0.62
N GLU A 160 -19.21 9.65 -0.82
CA GLU A 160 -19.01 10.28 -2.13
C GLU A 160 -17.53 10.54 -2.45
N ILE A 161 -16.66 10.68 -1.43
CA ILE A 161 -15.26 11.06 -1.62
C ILE A 161 -14.30 9.97 -1.16
N TYR A 162 -14.32 9.62 0.13
CA TYR A 162 -13.24 8.83 0.71
C TYR A 162 -13.41 7.33 0.49
N LEU A 163 -14.64 6.83 0.54
CA LEU A 163 -14.96 5.41 0.43
C LEU A 163 -14.94 4.93 -1.03
N TRP A 164 -15.24 5.83 -1.98
CA TRP A 164 -15.39 5.49 -3.38
C TRP A 164 -14.17 4.76 -3.97
N PRO A 165 -12.90 5.21 -3.77
CA PRO A 165 -11.76 4.48 -4.30
C PRO A 165 -11.59 3.08 -3.69
N PHE A 166 -11.98 2.90 -2.43
CA PHE A 166 -11.98 1.59 -1.78
C PHE A 166 -13.11 0.70 -2.31
N ALA A 167 -14.27 1.25 -2.67
CA ALA A 167 -15.34 0.50 -3.33
C ALA A 167 -14.86 -0.08 -4.66
N ASP A 168 -14.17 0.72 -5.49
CA ASP A 168 -13.57 0.25 -6.74
C ASP A 168 -12.47 -0.80 -6.51
N ALA A 169 -11.65 -0.64 -5.47
CA ALA A 169 -10.63 -1.62 -5.11
C ALA A 169 -11.23 -2.96 -4.61
N VAL A 170 -12.29 -2.89 -3.81
CA VAL A 170 -13.04 -4.08 -3.36
C VAL A 170 -13.72 -4.76 -4.54
N TYR A 171 -14.29 -3.98 -5.46
CA TYR A 171 -14.90 -4.50 -6.69
C TYR A 171 -13.88 -5.19 -7.61
N ALA A 172 -12.65 -4.66 -7.69
CA ALA A 172 -11.53 -5.31 -8.37
C ALA A 172 -11.03 -6.60 -7.68
N GLY A 173 -11.51 -6.88 -6.46
CA GLY A 173 -11.23 -8.11 -5.73
C GLY A 173 -10.02 -8.02 -4.79
N ALA A 174 -9.67 -6.84 -4.27
CA ALA A 174 -8.56 -6.67 -3.34
C ALA A 174 -8.59 -7.74 -2.22
N GLY A 175 -7.47 -8.43 -1.99
CA GLY A 175 -7.39 -9.48 -0.97
C GLY A 175 -7.09 -8.98 0.44
N SER A 176 -6.53 -7.77 0.57
CA SER A 176 -6.28 -7.12 1.87
C SER A 176 -6.66 -5.64 1.82
N VAL A 177 -6.91 -5.01 2.97
CA VAL A 177 -7.06 -3.56 3.16
C VAL A 177 -6.28 -3.18 4.42
N MET A 178 -5.54 -2.09 4.39
CA MET A 178 -4.81 -1.59 5.56
C MET A 178 -5.56 -0.45 6.22
N CYS A 179 -5.93 -0.59 7.49
CA CYS A 179 -6.53 0.49 8.26
C CYS A 179 -5.48 1.52 8.70
N SER A 180 -5.88 2.79 8.79
CA SER A 180 -4.98 3.92 9.00
C SER A 180 -4.63 4.19 10.46
N TYR A 181 -3.60 5.03 10.67
CA TYR A 181 -3.19 5.50 12.00
C TYR A 181 -4.21 6.43 12.68
N ASN A 182 -4.85 7.31 11.90
CA ASN A 182 -5.72 8.34 12.45
C ASN A 182 -6.96 7.77 13.14
N ARG A 183 -7.60 8.60 13.96
CA ARG A 183 -8.98 8.34 14.39
C ARG A 183 -9.95 8.78 13.30
N VAL A 184 -11.11 8.14 13.23
CA VAL A 184 -12.26 8.56 12.43
C VAL A 184 -13.42 8.75 13.39
N ASN A 185 -13.95 9.97 13.45
CA ASN A 185 -15.00 10.34 14.41
C ASN A 185 -14.67 9.87 15.85
N GLN A 186 -13.46 10.21 16.31
CA GLN A 186 -12.89 9.96 17.65
C GLN A 186 -12.53 8.50 17.99
N THR A 187 -12.67 7.55 17.05
CA THR A 187 -12.28 6.15 17.25
C THR A 187 -11.14 5.79 16.30
N HIS A 188 -10.06 5.14 16.79
CA HIS A 188 -8.94 4.72 15.93
C HIS A 188 -9.42 3.88 14.76
N ALA A 189 -8.92 4.13 13.55
CA ALA A 189 -9.46 3.50 12.34
C ALA A 189 -9.35 1.97 12.39
N CYS A 190 -8.27 1.43 12.99
CA CYS A 190 -8.08 0.00 13.19
C CYS A 190 -8.92 -0.66 14.29
N GLN A 191 -9.74 0.10 15.01
CA GLN A 191 -10.73 -0.44 15.97
C GLN A 191 -12.14 0.11 15.72
N ASN A 192 -12.37 0.76 14.58
CA ASN A 192 -13.61 1.48 14.32
C ASN A 192 -14.65 0.55 13.68
N ASN A 193 -15.56 0.04 14.50
CA ASN A 193 -16.66 -0.84 14.07
C ASN A 193 -17.52 -0.23 12.95
N LYS A 194 -17.77 1.09 12.96
CA LYS A 194 -18.58 1.74 11.91
C LYS A 194 -17.88 1.66 10.56
N THR A 195 -16.58 1.96 10.50
CA THR A 195 -15.87 1.99 9.22
C THR A 195 -15.47 0.60 8.74
N LEU A 196 -14.96 -0.28 9.61
CA LEU A 196 -14.47 -1.61 9.22
C LEU A 196 -15.62 -2.60 9.02
N ASN A 197 -16.47 -2.81 10.02
CA ASN A 197 -17.58 -3.75 9.89
C ASN A 197 -18.74 -3.13 9.09
N GLY A 198 -19.13 -1.90 9.41
CA GLY A 198 -20.25 -1.22 8.76
C GLY A 198 -20.00 -0.94 7.27
N LEU A 199 -19.10 0.00 6.97
CA LEU A 199 -18.86 0.43 5.59
C LEU A 199 -18.12 -0.63 4.76
N LEU A 200 -16.97 -1.13 5.25
CA LEU A 200 -16.13 -2.01 4.43
C LEU A 200 -16.70 -3.44 4.32
N LYS A 201 -16.86 -4.14 5.44
CA LYS A 201 -17.22 -5.57 5.42
C LYS A 201 -18.69 -5.81 5.08
N ASN A 202 -19.61 -4.96 5.55
CA ASN A 202 -21.04 -5.15 5.32
C ASN A 202 -21.52 -4.42 4.06
N GLU A 203 -21.37 -3.10 3.97
CA GLU A 203 -21.92 -2.32 2.85
C GLU A 203 -21.20 -2.61 1.53
N LEU A 204 -19.86 -2.57 1.51
CA LEU A 204 -19.07 -2.98 0.33
C LEU A 204 -18.92 -4.49 0.19
N ALA A 205 -19.50 -5.28 1.11
CA ALA A 205 -19.43 -6.75 1.14
C ALA A 205 -17.99 -7.32 1.06
N TYR A 206 -17.00 -6.61 1.60
CA TYR A 206 -15.59 -6.97 1.49
C TYR A 206 -15.27 -8.32 2.13
N ARG A 207 -14.56 -9.18 1.38
CA ARG A 207 -14.27 -10.58 1.76
C ARG A 207 -12.82 -10.85 2.17
N GLY A 208 -11.89 -9.95 1.87
CA GLY A 208 -10.51 -10.07 2.29
C GLY A 208 -10.30 -9.75 3.78
N ASN A 209 -9.03 -9.64 4.17
CA ASN A 209 -8.64 -9.27 5.53
C ASN A 209 -8.45 -7.75 5.69
N VAL A 210 -8.61 -7.27 6.91
CA VAL A 210 -8.15 -5.95 7.33
C VAL A 210 -6.89 -6.10 8.19
N MET A 211 -5.81 -5.49 7.74
CA MET A 211 -4.55 -5.39 8.49
C MET A 211 -4.38 -4.00 9.12
N SER A 212 -3.68 -3.91 10.24
CA SER A 212 -3.27 -2.61 10.78
C SER A 212 -2.12 -2.02 9.96
N ASP A 213 -2.05 -0.69 9.90
CA ASP A 213 -0.75 -0.03 9.69
C ASP A 213 0.18 -0.35 10.89
N TRP A 214 1.48 -0.10 10.74
CA TRP A 214 2.52 -0.54 11.67
C TRP A 214 2.39 0.14 13.04
N GLY A 215 1.84 -0.57 14.01
CA GLY A 215 1.57 -0.04 15.35
C GLY A 215 0.27 0.75 15.50
N ALA A 216 -0.65 0.64 14.52
CA ALA A 216 -1.97 1.30 14.56
C ALA A 216 -3.03 0.51 15.38
N THR A 217 -2.67 -0.65 15.92
CA THR A 217 -3.55 -1.41 16.83
C THR A 217 -3.45 -0.84 18.24
N HIS A 218 -4.57 -0.40 18.80
CA HIS A 218 -4.62 0.28 20.11
C HIS A 218 -5.43 -0.48 21.18
N ALA A 219 -6.00 -1.63 20.83
CA ALA A 219 -6.77 -2.48 21.73
C ALA A 219 -6.79 -3.93 21.23
N GLY A 220 -7.08 -4.88 22.13
CA GLY A 220 -7.19 -6.30 21.79
C GLY A 220 -8.60 -6.67 21.32
N VAL A 221 -9.49 -7.01 22.27
CA VAL A 221 -10.86 -7.47 22.01
C VAL A 221 -11.66 -6.43 21.21
N GLU A 222 -11.48 -5.15 21.51
CA GLU A 222 -12.19 -4.06 20.84
C GLU A 222 -11.78 -3.92 19.37
N SER A 223 -10.49 -4.07 19.03
CA SER A 223 -10.04 -4.06 17.63
C SER A 223 -10.52 -5.32 16.90
N ALA A 224 -10.43 -6.48 17.56
CA ALA A 224 -10.91 -7.74 17.05
C ALA A 224 -12.41 -7.69 16.69
N LEU A 225 -13.25 -7.25 17.62
CA LEU A 225 -14.69 -7.07 17.42
C LEU A 225 -15.00 -5.90 16.49
N GLY A 226 -14.16 -4.86 16.48
CA GLY A 226 -14.25 -3.70 15.60
C GLY A 226 -13.99 -4.02 14.13
N GLY A 227 -13.44 -5.19 13.81
CA GLY A 227 -13.29 -5.68 12.44
C GLY A 227 -11.85 -5.86 11.98
N LEU A 228 -10.84 -5.61 12.82
CA LEU A 228 -9.44 -5.91 12.51
C LEU A 228 -9.21 -7.42 12.44
N ASP A 229 -8.45 -7.90 11.46
CA ASP A 229 -8.15 -9.32 11.29
C ASP A 229 -6.69 -9.65 11.61
N ILE A 230 -5.75 -8.76 11.28
CA ILE A 230 -4.33 -8.95 11.57
C ILE A 230 -3.65 -7.67 12.05
N GLU A 231 -2.93 -7.77 13.17
CA GLU A 231 -2.05 -6.70 13.67
C GLU A 231 -0.68 -6.77 13.00
N MET A 232 -0.17 -5.63 12.55
CA MET A 232 1.22 -5.45 12.07
C MET A 232 1.95 -4.37 12.87
N PRO A 233 3.25 -4.52 13.14
CA PRO A 233 4.08 -5.71 12.86
C PRO A 233 3.87 -6.85 13.89
N GLY A 234 2.90 -6.71 14.80
CA GLY A 234 2.77 -7.53 15.99
C GLY A 234 3.57 -6.98 17.17
N GLY A 235 3.63 -7.74 18.26
CA GLY A 235 4.44 -7.42 19.44
C GLY A 235 3.83 -6.41 20.41
N SER A 236 2.64 -5.85 20.14
CA SER A 236 1.95 -4.94 21.08
C SER A 236 1.30 -5.67 22.27
N GLY A 237 1.03 -6.97 22.12
CA GLY A 237 0.29 -7.76 23.10
C GLY A 237 -1.23 -7.62 22.99
N PHE A 238 -1.77 -6.97 21.96
CA PHE A 238 -3.21 -6.85 21.74
C PHE A 238 -3.82 -8.03 20.98
N MET A 239 -3.20 -8.43 19.86
CA MET A 239 -3.65 -9.55 19.02
C MET A 239 -2.72 -10.77 19.19
N GLY A 240 -2.77 -11.75 18.26
CA GLY A 240 -1.89 -12.90 18.32
C GLY A 240 -2.27 -13.85 19.47
N TYR A 241 -1.27 -14.40 20.15
CA TYR A 241 -1.45 -15.25 21.33
C TYR A 241 -2.27 -14.59 22.46
N ALA A 242 -2.30 -13.27 22.55
CA ALA A 242 -3.08 -12.57 23.58
C ALA A 242 -4.59 -12.86 23.46
N LEU A 243 -5.08 -13.18 22.26
CA LEU A 243 -6.48 -13.52 22.04
C LEU A 243 -6.86 -14.89 22.62
N LEU A 244 -5.90 -15.78 22.88
CA LEU A 244 -6.18 -17.12 23.42
C LEU A 244 -6.90 -17.05 24.77
N ALA A 245 -6.38 -16.22 25.68
CA ALA A 245 -7.00 -16.00 26.99
C ALA A 245 -8.41 -15.39 26.85
N LYS A 246 -8.60 -14.49 25.88
CA LYS A 246 -9.88 -13.83 25.60
C LYS A 246 -10.93 -14.77 25.01
N VAL A 247 -10.50 -15.80 24.29
CA VAL A 247 -11.39 -16.86 23.84
C VAL A 247 -11.75 -17.80 25.00
N HIS A 248 -10.78 -18.15 25.84
CA HIS A 248 -11.04 -19.01 27.00
C HIS A 248 -11.92 -18.36 28.08
N ASP A 249 -11.78 -17.05 28.30
CA ASP A 249 -12.61 -16.31 29.27
C ASP A 249 -13.98 -15.86 28.72
N GLY A 250 -14.22 -16.08 27.41
CA GLY A 250 -15.49 -15.76 26.74
C GLY A 250 -15.63 -14.31 26.26
N SER A 251 -14.62 -13.45 26.47
CA SER A 251 -14.64 -12.06 25.99
C SER A 251 -14.58 -11.95 24.46
N LEU A 252 -14.04 -12.97 23.78
CA LEU A 252 -14.00 -13.08 22.32
C LEU A 252 -14.48 -14.47 21.90
N SER A 253 -15.33 -14.57 20.89
CA SER A 253 -15.75 -15.89 20.39
C SER A 253 -14.68 -16.53 19.51
N GLU A 254 -14.50 -17.85 19.60
CA GLU A 254 -13.66 -18.59 18.64
C GLU A 254 -14.15 -18.40 17.20
N ALA A 255 -15.47 -18.23 17.00
CA ALA A 255 -16.05 -17.93 15.70
C ALA A 255 -15.51 -16.64 15.09
N ARG A 256 -15.27 -15.59 15.90
CA ARG A 256 -14.66 -14.36 15.40
C ARG A 256 -13.21 -14.59 14.97
N VAL A 257 -12.43 -15.35 15.74
CA VAL A 257 -11.05 -15.72 15.36
C VAL A 257 -11.03 -16.56 14.08
N ASN A 258 -11.99 -17.48 13.92
CA ASN A 258 -12.14 -18.25 12.68
C ASN A 258 -12.37 -17.33 11.47
N ASP A 259 -13.23 -16.32 11.59
CA ASP A 259 -13.47 -15.35 10.50
C ASP A 259 -12.20 -14.56 10.16
N MET A 260 -11.42 -14.09 11.15
CA MET A 260 -10.14 -13.42 10.91
C MET A 260 -9.19 -14.31 10.10
N VAL A 261 -9.00 -15.55 10.56
CA VAL A 261 -8.10 -16.51 9.91
C VAL A 261 -8.60 -16.86 8.51
N THR A 262 -9.90 -17.09 8.32
CA THR A 262 -10.45 -17.33 6.98
C THR A 262 -10.17 -16.15 6.04
N ARG A 263 -10.33 -14.91 6.50
CA ARG A 263 -10.03 -13.70 5.70
C ARG A 263 -8.55 -13.53 5.39
N ILE A 264 -7.66 -13.89 6.32
CA ILE A 264 -6.21 -13.82 6.13
C ILE A 264 -5.76 -14.82 5.06
N PHE A 265 -6.28 -16.05 5.12
CA PHE A 265 -5.84 -17.14 4.24
C PHE A 265 -6.66 -17.29 2.95
N ALA A 266 -7.86 -16.70 2.85
CA ALA A 266 -8.66 -16.78 1.62
C ALA A 266 -7.92 -16.19 0.39
N PRO A 267 -7.29 -15.00 0.46
CA PRO A 267 -6.49 -14.47 -0.66
C PRO A 267 -5.29 -15.35 -1.02
N TYR A 268 -4.65 -15.98 -0.03
CA TYR A 268 -3.53 -16.89 -0.23
C TYR A 268 -3.91 -18.06 -1.15
N PHE A 269 -5.06 -18.69 -0.90
CA PHE A 269 -5.57 -19.78 -1.76
C PHE A 269 -6.18 -19.27 -3.06
N LEU A 270 -6.91 -18.14 -3.04
CA LEU A 270 -7.52 -17.57 -4.24
C LEU A 270 -6.48 -17.22 -5.31
N LEU A 271 -5.30 -16.77 -4.88
CA LEU A 271 -4.19 -16.38 -5.75
C LEU A 271 -3.15 -17.50 -5.94
N GLU A 272 -3.52 -18.73 -5.58
CA GLU A 272 -2.71 -19.95 -5.77
C GLU A 272 -1.30 -19.86 -5.16
N GLN A 273 -1.15 -19.13 -4.06
CA GLN A 273 0.14 -18.99 -3.37
C GLN A 273 0.54 -20.25 -2.60
N ASP A 274 -0.37 -21.22 -2.48
CA ASP A 274 -0.10 -22.58 -2.03
C ASP A 274 0.51 -23.47 -3.12
N GLN A 275 0.49 -23.04 -4.38
CA GLN A 275 0.92 -23.81 -5.53
C GLN A 275 2.19 -23.21 -6.17
N SER A 276 3.36 -23.76 -5.82
CA SER A 276 4.64 -23.37 -6.45
C SER A 276 4.97 -21.88 -6.37
N PHE A 277 4.59 -21.19 -5.29
CA PHE A 277 4.95 -19.78 -5.09
C PHE A 277 6.46 -19.62 -4.89
N PRO A 278 7.11 -18.59 -5.48
CA PRO A 278 8.55 -18.41 -5.34
C PRO A 278 8.97 -18.23 -3.87
N LYS A 279 10.10 -18.82 -3.51
CA LYS A 279 10.73 -18.56 -2.20
C LYS A 279 11.28 -17.14 -2.16
N LEU A 280 11.22 -16.54 -0.97
CA LEU A 280 11.78 -15.22 -0.69
C LEU A 280 13.27 -15.16 -1.07
N ASP A 281 13.63 -14.18 -1.90
CA ASP A 281 15.00 -13.97 -2.37
C ASP A 281 15.25 -12.48 -2.69
N TRP A 282 15.78 -11.75 -1.70
CA TRP A 282 16.04 -10.33 -1.85
C TRP A 282 17.17 -9.99 -2.83
N ASN A 283 18.02 -10.95 -3.17
CA ASN A 283 19.16 -10.73 -4.07
C ASN A 283 18.82 -11.01 -5.54
N ARG A 284 17.64 -11.55 -5.84
CA ARG A 284 17.21 -11.85 -7.21
C ARG A 284 17.05 -10.59 -8.04
N ASP A 285 17.62 -10.55 -9.24
CA ASP A 285 17.31 -9.49 -10.20
C ASP A 285 15.98 -9.75 -10.90
N VAL A 286 15.06 -8.80 -10.75
CA VAL A 286 13.70 -8.85 -11.29
C VAL A 286 13.40 -7.66 -12.21
N THR A 287 14.44 -6.90 -12.62
CA THR A 287 14.28 -5.66 -13.40
C THR A 287 13.94 -5.88 -14.87
N HIS A 288 14.31 -7.05 -15.42
CA HIS A 288 14.08 -7.45 -16.82
C HIS A 288 14.29 -6.28 -17.81
N ASP A 289 13.32 -6.02 -18.69
CA ASP A 289 13.29 -4.84 -19.56
C ASP A 289 12.26 -3.79 -19.10
N HIS A 290 11.89 -3.80 -17.82
CA HIS A 290 10.87 -2.93 -17.23
C HIS A 290 11.19 -1.44 -17.42
N TYR A 291 12.47 -1.07 -17.60
CA TYR A 291 12.88 0.30 -17.94
C TYR A 291 12.20 0.85 -19.19
N LYS A 292 11.84 0.01 -20.17
CA LYS A 292 11.13 0.44 -21.40
C LYS A 292 9.75 0.96 -21.06
N VAL A 293 9.01 0.20 -20.26
CA VAL A 293 7.67 0.57 -19.78
C VAL A 293 7.78 1.75 -18.83
N ASN A 294 8.76 1.75 -17.95
CA ASN A 294 9.00 2.85 -17.04
C ASN A 294 9.19 4.19 -17.77
N ARG A 295 9.92 4.18 -18.89
CA ARG A 295 10.10 5.34 -19.76
C ARG A 295 8.82 5.77 -20.47
N GLU A 296 7.96 4.82 -20.85
CA GLU A 296 6.64 5.08 -21.43
C GLU A 296 5.72 5.77 -20.42
N LEU A 297 5.61 5.21 -19.21
CA LEU A 297 4.85 5.79 -18.08
C LEU A 297 5.34 7.21 -17.75
N ALA A 298 6.66 7.40 -17.68
CA ALA A 298 7.27 8.69 -17.39
C ALA A 298 6.85 9.76 -18.44
N ARG A 299 6.81 9.40 -19.73
CA ARG A 299 6.38 10.31 -20.81
C ARG A 299 4.90 10.60 -20.78
N ALA A 300 4.07 9.58 -20.55
CA ALA A 300 2.61 9.70 -20.58
C ALA A 300 2.07 10.61 -19.47
N GLY A 301 2.71 10.64 -18.30
CA GLY A 301 2.26 11.47 -17.17
C GLY A 301 2.78 12.91 -17.17
N MET A 302 3.57 13.32 -18.17
CA MET A 302 4.06 14.71 -18.25
C MET A 302 2.95 15.67 -18.69
N ILE A 303 2.68 16.70 -17.88
CA ILE A 303 1.65 17.71 -18.17
C ILE A 303 2.29 19.00 -18.69
N LEU A 304 1.99 19.37 -19.95
CA LEU A 304 2.38 20.66 -20.52
C LEU A 304 1.43 21.78 -20.07
N LEU A 305 1.75 22.43 -18.95
CA LEU A 305 0.90 23.49 -18.39
C LEU A 305 0.89 24.79 -19.21
N LYS A 306 2.02 25.11 -19.86
CA LYS A 306 2.19 26.37 -20.60
C LYS A 306 3.13 26.20 -21.79
N ASN A 307 2.68 26.62 -22.96
CA ASN A 307 3.50 26.70 -24.17
C ASN A 307 3.19 28.01 -24.89
N LEU A 308 4.14 28.95 -24.88
CA LEU A 308 3.99 30.24 -25.56
C LEU A 308 4.89 30.28 -26.78
N ARG A 309 4.41 30.90 -27.86
CA ARG A 309 5.19 31.11 -29.11
C ARG A 309 5.81 29.82 -29.67
N ASN A 310 5.12 28.68 -29.50
CA ASN A 310 5.59 27.36 -29.95
C ASN A 310 7.03 27.05 -29.51
N THR A 311 7.38 27.38 -28.25
CA THR A 311 8.71 27.07 -27.71
C THR A 311 8.95 25.56 -27.62
N LEU A 312 7.89 24.78 -27.33
CA LEU A 312 7.93 23.33 -27.44
C LEU A 312 7.06 22.84 -28.63
N PRO A 313 7.47 21.76 -29.33
CA PRO A 313 8.67 20.95 -29.09
C PRO A 313 9.97 21.66 -29.53
N LEU A 314 11.09 21.33 -28.89
CA LEU A 314 12.41 21.78 -29.32
C LEU A 314 12.71 21.27 -30.73
N ASN A 315 13.39 22.08 -31.53
CA ASN A 315 13.80 21.75 -32.88
C ASN A 315 15.31 21.50 -32.92
N ALA A 316 15.72 20.22 -32.97
CA ALA A 316 17.13 19.82 -33.00
C ALA A 316 17.94 20.38 -34.19
N SER A 317 17.29 20.85 -35.25
CA SER A 317 17.95 21.50 -36.39
C SER A 317 18.16 23.01 -36.23
N MET A 318 17.40 23.65 -35.34
CA MET A 318 17.42 25.11 -35.13
C MET A 318 17.99 25.50 -33.76
N ASP A 319 17.69 24.72 -32.73
CA ASP A 319 18.13 24.94 -31.36
C ASP A 319 19.54 24.38 -31.16
N ARG A 320 20.55 25.22 -31.40
CA ARG A 320 21.97 24.82 -31.41
C ARG A 320 22.68 24.95 -30.06
N LEU A 321 22.12 25.74 -29.15
CA LEU A 321 22.67 25.95 -27.82
C LEU A 321 21.56 25.77 -26.79
N LEU A 322 21.75 24.81 -25.89
CA LEU A 322 20.88 24.56 -24.75
C LEU A 322 21.69 24.81 -23.48
N THR A 323 21.15 25.62 -22.58
CA THR A 323 21.71 25.79 -21.24
C THR A 323 20.71 25.24 -20.24
N ILE A 324 21.16 24.30 -19.43
CA ILE A 324 20.36 23.59 -18.44
C ILE A 324 20.70 24.17 -17.07
N PHE A 325 19.69 24.55 -16.29
CA PHE A 325 19.85 25.19 -14.99
C PHE A 325 19.06 24.45 -13.90
N GLY A 326 19.59 24.46 -12.68
CA GLY A 326 18.93 23.94 -11.48
C GLY A 326 19.48 22.58 -11.02
N ALA A 327 19.53 22.38 -9.69
CA ALA A 327 20.04 21.15 -9.09
C ALA A 327 19.21 19.90 -9.51
N ALA A 328 17.92 20.07 -9.77
CA ALA A 328 17.05 18.98 -10.24
C ALA A 328 17.40 18.48 -11.65
N ALA A 329 18.30 19.14 -12.38
CA ALA A 329 18.80 18.67 -13.67
C ALA A 329 20.00 17.72 -13.55
N THR A 330 20.56 17.56 -12.35
CA THR A 330 21.69 16.67 -12.08
C THR A 330 21.28 15.52 -11.17
N GLN A 331 22.10 14.49 -11.09
CA GLN A 331 21.95 13.46 -10.07
C GLN A 331 22.29 14.05 -8.70
N TYR A 332 21.69 13.52 -7.64
CA TYR A 332 22.12 13.79 -6.27
C TYR A 332 23.55 13.26 -6.03
N ASP A 333 24.39 14.06 -5.37
CA ASP A 333 25.81 13.73 -5.13
C ASP A 333 26.01 12.49 -4.25
N GLY A 334 25.01 12.11 -3.43
CA GLY A 334 25.03 10.89 -2.62
C GLY A 334 24.54 9.62 -3.34
N GLY A 335 24.29 9.67 -4.64
CA GLY A 335 23.88 8.52 -5.46
C GLY A 335 22.40 8.54 -5.86
N LEU A 336 21.88 7.38 -6.30
CA LEU A 336 20.49 7.26 -6.76
C LEU A 336 19.45 7.31 -5.63
N ASN A 337 19.89 7.15 -4.37
CA ASN A 337 19.04 7.20 -3.20
C ASN A 337 19.27 8.48 -2.40
N PRO A 338 18.56 9.59 -2.70
CA PRO A 338 18.60 10.75 -1.83
C PRO A 338 17.99 10.49 -0.46
N GLY A 339 17.25 9.37 -0.30
CA GLY A 339 16.72 8.94 0.99
C GLY A 339 16.15 10.11 1.77
N GLY A 340 15.07 10.73 1.27
CA GLY A 340 14.44 11.89 1.89
C GLY A 340 14.17 11.65 3.37
N GLY A 341 15.17 11.97 4.19
CA GLY A 341 15.13 11.80 5.61
C GLY A 341 14.18 12.84 6.21
N PRO A 342 13.78 12.69 7.48
CA PRO A 342 12.91 13.63 8.15
C PRO A 342 13.47 15.07 8.22
N THR A 343 14.73 15.29 7.83
CA THR A 343 15.45 16.56 7.88
C THR A 343 15.69 17.22 6.52
N GLY A 344 15.17 16.68 5.41
CA GLY A 344 15.33 17.28 4.08
C GLY A 344 16.73 17.18 3.47
N GLN A 345 17.57 16.27 4.00
CA GLN A 345 18.78 15.83 3.30
C GLN A 345 18.37 15.00 2.06
N GLY A 346 19.00 15.27 0.91
CA GLY A 346 18.74 14.56 -0.36
C GLY A 346 17.93 15.30 -1.42
N TYR A 347 17.54 16.57 -1.22
CA TYR A 347 16.83 17.34 -2.26
C TYR A 347 17.73 18.17 -3.19
N ASP A 348 19.01 17.83 -3.26
CA ASP A 348 20.08 18.45 -4.05
C ASP A 348 20.37 17.66 -5.34
N GLY A 349 19.30 17.29 -6.04
CA GLY A 349 19.36 16.55 -7.30
C GLY A 349 17.97 16.38 -7.91
N ALA A 350 17.89 15.62 -9.00
CA ALA A 350 16.63 15.20 -9.62
C ALA A 350 15.80 14.38 -8.63
N ILE A 351 14.52 14.74 -8.49
CA ILE A 351 13.57 14.04 -7.62
C ILE A 351 12.75 13.07 -8.47
N TYR A 352 12.96 11.78 -8.25
CA TYR A 352 12.27 10.71 -8.97
C TYR A 352 11.09 10.11 -8.17
N GLN A 353 11.17 10.17 -6.84
CA GLN A 353 10.15 9.69 -5.89
C GLN A 353 10.17 10.57 -4.64
N GLY A 354 9.08 10.54 -3.86
CA GLY A 354 9.06 11.14 -2.53
C GLY A 354 9.78 10.28 -1.47
N GLY A 355 9.72 10.71 -0.21
CA GLY A 355 10.29 9.99 0.93
C GLY A 355 9.30 9.02 1.61
N GLY A 356 9.73 8.38 2.70
CA GLY A 356 8.89 7.49 3.52
C GLY A 356 8.82 6.05 3.01
N SER A 357 7.84 5.27 3.50
CA SER A 357 7.68 3.85 3.16
C SER A 357 7.01 3.62 1.80
N GLY A 358 6.40 4.65 1.20
CA GLY A 358 5.79 4.55 -0.13
C GLY A 358 6.77 4.49 -1.30
N LYS A 359 8.07 4.69 -1.02
CA LYS A 359 9.13 4.68 -2.01
C LYS A 359 9.73 3.29 -2.15
N LYS A 360 10.46 3.10 -3.25
CA LYS A 360 11.54 2.13 -3.32
C LYS A 360 12.87 2.86 -3.12
N ASP A 361 13.82 2.25 -2.41
CA ASP A 361 15.21 2.70 -2.42
C ASP A 361 15.90 2.34 -3.76
N MET A 362 16.42 3.34 -4.47
CA MET A 362 17.24 3.09 -5.67
C MET A 362 18.68 2.78 -5.24
N ILE A 363 19.05 1.50 -5.22
CA ILE A 363 20.43 1.04 -4.98
C ILE A 363 21.22 1.04 -6.28
#